data_AF-A0A5B9QHJ8-F1
#
_entry.id   AF-A0A5B9QHJ8-F1
#
_cell.length_a   1.000
_cell.length_b   1.000
_cell.length_c   1.000
_cell.angle_alpha   90.00
_cell.angle_beta   90.00
_cell.angle_gamma   90.00
#
_symmetry.space_group_name_H-M   'P 1'
#
loop_
_entity.id
_entity.type
_entity.pdbx_description
1 polymer ?
#
loop_
_entity_poly.entity_id
_entity_poly.type
_entity_poly.pdbx_seq_one_letter_code
_entity_poly.pdbx_strand_id
1 'polypeptide(L)'
;MTQLKFYFLWLITCCLITESLHSAESAGDTTHTISGIVMELSSGTPNVTICLCDAATGMPLSKKNYEPIDWAKFDVDSTTTEMAIILSDDKGKFRFEEVPLGTYRLIAQKWTGPYKGLFKVHGTIIQLLGVAENVVVPRPADNYQAQIVLRPPGSGIIQFDQDVGNNETFMFLSTSPPEFDPILGLQAMGPAFLQRLIGVNRMPLGKTIVVGAPDQPVYAFFFAPDNIPGYATVEVPTAKTGLVRVPPEPFVAGWSDGRKTPPPNLVELGEFLDGHALSPRQLLDIPKLSNATSEAYDKRMKELMSQLSKKIELPEGRSALVGDILAVEWYRWLNGRR
;
A
#
# COMPACT_ATOMS: atom_id res chain seq x y z
N MET A 1 -15.90 -23.54 -6.63
CA MET A 1 -15.89 -22.06 -6.69
C MET A 1 -16.47 -21.37 -5.44
N THR A 2 -17.28 -22.01 -4.61
CA THR A 2 -17.93 -21.38 -3.44
C THR A 2 -17.17 -21.53 -2.11
N GLN A 3 -16.25 -22.49 -1.99
CA GLN A 3 -15.35 -22.61 -0.82
C GLN A 3 -14.08 -21.74 -0.93
N LEU A 4 -13.81 -21.16 -2.11
CA LEU A 4 -12.63 -20.34 -2.38
C LEU A 4 -12.75 -18.91 -1.81
N LYS A 5 -13.97 -18.48 -1.45
CA LYS A 5 -14.22 -17.20 -0.77
C LYS A 5 -13.74 -17.19 0.69
N PHE A 6 -13.53 -18.36 1.31
CA PHE A 6 -13.18 -18.45 2.73
C PHE A 6 -11.71 -18.17 3.05
N TYR A 7 -10.79 -18.41 2.11
CA TYR A 7 -9.37 -18.08 2.29
C TYR A 7 -8.99 -16.71 1.71
N PHE A 8 -9.75 -16.23 0.72
CA PHE A 8 -9.57 -14.89 0.12
C PHE A 8 -9.89 -13.77 1.12
N LEU A 9 -10.76 -14.04 2.10
CA LEU A 9 -11.11 -13.12 3.18
C LEU A 9 -10.08 -13.10 4.33
N TRP A 10 -9.16 -14.07 4.38
CA TRP A 10 -8.30 -14.31 5.56
C TRP A 10 -6.97 -13.56 5.55
N LEU A 11 -6.50 -13.08 4.40
CA LEU A 11 -5.23 -12.33 4.28
C LEU A 11 -5.43 -10.83 4.11
N ILE A 12 -6.68 -10.38 4.04
CA ILE A 12 -7.04 -8.99 3.90
C ILE A 12 -8.09 -8.67 4.97
N THR A 13 -7.70 -8.72 6.24
CA THR A 13 -8.48 -8.05 7.29
C THR A 13 -7.52 -7.41 8.27
N CYS A 14 -7.15 -6.16 7.99
CA CYS A 14 -6.86 -5.10 8.96
C CYS A 14 -6.11 -3.97 8.27
N CYS A 15 -6.76 -2.83 8.15
CA CYS A 15 -6.08 -1.56 8.10
C CYS A 15 -6.45 -0.73 9.33
N LEU A 16 -5.42 -0.05 9.80
CA LEU A 16 -5.31 0.74 11.01
C LEU A 16 -6.50 1.69 11.19
N ILE A 17 -7.29 1.48 12.24
CA ILE A 17 -7.91 2.60 12.95
C ILE A 17 -6.88 3.00 14.01
N THR A 18 -5.98 3.93 13.67
CA THR A 18 -5.55 4.85 14.72
C THR A 18 -6.77 5.70 15.01
N GLU A 19 -7.29 5.66 16.23
CA GLU A 19 -8.29 6.61 16.73
C GLU A 19 -7.68 8.02 16.79
N SER A 20 -7.41 8.59 15.62
CA SER A 20 -7.50 10.01 15.40
C SER A 20 -8.68 10.16 14.44
N LEU A 21 -9.89 10.02 14.98
CA LEU A 21 -11.11 10.53 14.37
C LEU A 21 -10.92 12.04 14.19
N HIS A 22 -10.22 12.45 13.14
CA HIS A 22 -10.62 13.65 12.43
C HIS A 22 -11.87 13.24 11.65
N SER A 23 -12.98 13.16 12.38
CA SER A 23 -14.29 13.22 11.75
C SER A 23 -14.24 14.47 10.88
N ALA A 24 -14.46 14.32 9.57
CA ALA A 24 -14.99 15.43 8.81
C ALA A 24 -16.20 15.91 9.64
N GLU A 25 -16.12 17.11 10.19
CA GLU A 25 -17.27 17.69 10.87
C GLU A 25 -18.40 17.66 9.86
N SER A 26 -19.52 17.06 10.26
CA SER A 26 -20.80 17.22 9.58
C SER A 26 -21.19 18.70 9.70
N ALA A 27 -20.61 19.54 8.84
CA ALA A 27 -20.92 20.95 8.70
C ALA A 27 -21.84 21.12 7.49
N GLY A 28 -22.96 21.82 7.72
CA GLY A 28 -24.07 21.91 6.78
C GLY A 28 -23.69 22.33 5.35
N ASP A 29 -24.38 21.73 4.39
CA ASP A 29 -24.71 22.13 3.00
C ASP A 29 -23.69 22.87 2.11
N THR A 30 -22.46 23.06 2.56
CA THR A 30 -21.42 23.78 1.82
C THR A 30 -20.42 22.79 1.26
N THR A 31 -20.73 22.30 0.07
CA THR A 31 -19.83 21.47 -0.73
C THR A 31 -18.71 22.31 -1.34
N HIS A 32 -17.47 21.83 -1.26
CA HIS A 32 -16.31 22.53 -1.81
C HIS A 32 -15.77 21.84 -3.07
N THR A 33 -14.87 22.53 -3.78
CA THR A 33 -14.23 22.03 -5.00
C THR A 33 -12.73 21.95 -4.81
N ILE A 34 -12.13 20.85 -5.26
CA ILE A 34 -10.68 20.78 -5.50
C ILE A 34 -10.46 20.80 -7.01
N SER A 35 -9.70 21.78 -7.51
CA SER A 35 -9.33 21.85 -8.92
C SER A 35 -7.82 22.06 -9.12
N GLY A 36 -7.35 21.58 -10.27
CA GLY A 36 -5.95 21.68 -10.64
C GLY A 36 -5.69 21.30 -12.09
N ILE A 37 -4.42 21.23 -12.44
CA ILE A 37 -3.91 20.86 -13.75
C ILE A 37 -2.72 19.92 -13.59
N VAL A 38 -2.65 18.90 -14.44
CA VAL A 38 -1.49 18.02 -14.61
C VAL A 38 -0.65 18.54 -15.77
N MET A 39 0.61 18.86 -15.49
CA MET A 39 1.53 19.46 -16.45
C MET A 39 2.80 18.61 -16.62
N GLU A 40 2.76 17.70 -17.59
CA GLU A 40 3.95 17.10 -18.21
C GLU A 40 4.37 17.89 -19.46
N LEU A 41 3.39 18.25 -20.29
CA LEU A 41 3.54 19.04 -21.52
C LEU A 41 3.05 20.47 -21.28
N SER A 42 3.53 21.43 -22.08
CA SER A 42 3.04 22.82 -22.04
C SER A 42 1.54 22.93 -22.36
N SER A 43 0.99 21.97 -23.10
CA SER A 43 -0.44 21.86 -23.42
C SER A 43 -1.28 21.15 -22.35
N GLY A 44 -0.66 20.65 -21.29
CA GLY A 44 -1.27 19.77 -20.29
C GLY A 44 -1.26 18.28 -20.71
N THR A 45 -1.54 17.41 -19.74
CA THR A 45 -1.51 15.94 -19.93
C THR A 45 -2.91 15.34 -19.83
N PRO A 46 -3.47 14.81 -20.92
CA PRO A 46 -4.82 14.28 -20.90
C PRO A 46 -4.90 12.85 -20.35
N ASN A 47 -6.11 12.50 -19.88
CA ASN A 47 -6.46 11.16 -19.40
C ASN A 47 -5.54 10.67 -18.26
N VAL A 48 -5.20 11.58 -17.36
CA VAL A 48 -4.46 11.28 -16.14
C VAL A 48 -5.44 10.87 -15.08
N THR A 49 -5.14 9.82 -14.34
CA THR A 49 -5.93 9.41 -13.19
C THR A 49 -5.44 10.18 -11.97
N ILE A 50 -6.34 10.93 -11.34
CA ILE A 50 -6.09 11.61 -10.07
C ILE A 50 -6.91 10.88 -9.00
N CYS A 51 -6.22 10.33 -8.01
CA CYS A 51 -6.83 9.70 -6.84
C CYS A 51 -6.78 10.66 -5.65
N LEU A 52 -7.92 10.87 -5.00
CA LEU A 52 -8.01 11.59 -3.74
C LEU A 52 -7.78 10.61 -2.58
N CYS A 53 -6.84 10.97 -1.72
CA CYS A 53 -6.40 10.19 -0.58
C CYS A 53 -6.57 11.00 0.70
N ASP A 54 -6.73 10.29 1.81
CA ASP A 54 -6.61 10.86 3.14
C ASP A 54 -5.17 11.34 3.38
N ALA A 55 -5.01 12.57 3.87
CA ALA A 55 -3.68 13.13 4.10
C ALA A 55 -2.93 12.44 5.25
N ALA A 56 -3.66 11.99 6.27
CA ALA A 56 -3.05 11.40 7.46
C ALA A 56 -2.54 9.98 7.23
N THR A 57 -3.26 9.17 6.43
CA THR A 57 -2.94 7.76 6.20
C THR A 57 -2.34 7.50 4.82
N GLY A 58 -2.51 8.41 3.86
CA GLY A 58 -2.16 8.21 2.45
C GLY A 58 -3.09 7.29 1.67
N MET A 59 -4.17 6.83 2.32
CA MET A 59 -5.09 5.84 1.76
C MET A 59 -6.08 6.46 0.78
N PRO A 60 -6.40 5.79 -0.34
CA PRO A 60 -7.49 6.21 -1.22
C PRO A 60 -8.79 6.40 -0.46
N LEU A 61 -9.56 7.43 -0.81
CA LEU A 61 -10.86 7.70 -0.20
C LEU A 61 -11.99 7.08 -1.01
N SER A 62 -13.06 6.69 -0.32
CA SER A 62 -14.35 6.40 -0.93
C SER A 62 -15.02 7.70 -1.42
N LYS A 63 -15.55 7.69 -2.64
CA LYS A 63 -16.37 8.77 -3.21
C LYS A 63 -17.70 8.95 -2.47
N LYS A 64 -18.20 7.91 -1.80
CA LYS A 64 -19.51 7.95 -1.12
C LYS A 64 -19.49 8.76 0.16
N ASN A 65 -18.42 8.63 0.94
CA ASN A 65 -18.34 9.19 2.30
C ASN A 65 -16.99 9.86 2.61
N TYR A 66 -16.04 9.85 1.67
CA TYR A 66 -14.70 10.43 1.85
C TYR A 66 -13.93 9.85 3.04
N GLU A 67 -14.23 8.60 3.41
CA GLU A 67 -13.47 7.82 4.38
C GLU A 67 -12.40 6.97 3.67
N PRO A 68 -11.24 6.71 4.33
CA PRO A 68 -10.25 5.78 3.82
C PRO A 68 -10.87 4.44 3.44
N ILE A 69 -10.51 3.92 2.26
CA ILE A 69 -10.94 2.59 1.85
C ILE A 69 -10.37 1.56 2.83
N ASP A 70 -11.27 0.79 3.44
CA ASP A 70 -10.88 -0.36 4.23
C ASP A 70 -10.49 -1.51 3.28
N TRP A 71 -9.19 -1.72 3.11
CA TRP A 71 -8.69 -2.84 2.31
C TRP A 71 -9.26 -4.17 2.81
N ALA A 72 -9.65 -4.29 4.08
CA ALA A 72 -10.24 -5.51 4.61
C ALA A 72 -11.56 -5.92 3.97
N LYS A 73 -12.31 -4.93 3.48
CA LYS A 73 -13.63 -5.11 2.85
C LYS A 73 -13.53 -4.97 1.34
N PHE A 74 -12.30 -4.98 0.82
CA PHE A 74 -11.99 -4.72 -0.57
C PHE A 74 -12.46 -5.88 -1.44
N ASP A 75 -13.52 -5.61 -2.19
CA ASP A 75 -13.89 -6.39 -3.34
C ASP A 75 -13.42 -5.63 -4.58
N VAL A 76 -12.33 -6.11 -5.20
CA VAL A 76 -11.60 -5.44 -6.29
C VAL A 76 -12.54 -4.94 -7.40
N ASP A 77 -13.63 -5.66 -7.66
CA ASP A 77 -14.57 -5.35 -8.72
C ASP A 77 -15.58 -4.26 -8.35
N SER A 78 -15.98 -4.15 -7.08
CA SER A 78 -16.88 -3.08 -6.62
C SER A 78 -16.11 -1.81 -6.19
N THR A 79 -14.98 -1.97 -5.50
CA THR A 79 -14.26 -0.86 -4.85
C THR A 79 -13.59 0.11 -5.84
N THR A 80 -13.25 -0.33 -7.07
CA THR A 80 -12.74 0.59 -8.10
C THR A 80 -13.75 1.67 -8.53
N THR A 81 -15.04 1.37 -8.45
CA THR A 81 -16.10 2.34 -8.73
C THR A 81 -16.43 3.22 -7.52
N GLU A 82 -16.05 2.77 -6.33
CA GLU A 82 -16.31 3.47 -5.08
C GLU A 82 -15.22 4.45 -4.70
N MET A 83 -14.03 4.41 -5.31
CA MET A 83 -12.95 5.34 -4.99
C MET A 83 -13.19 6.74 -5.57
N ALA A 84 -12.74 7.75 -4.82
CA ALA A 84 -12.69 9.15 -5.23
C ALA A 84 -11.55 9.35 -6.26
N ILE A 85 -11.84 8.94 -7.50
CA ILE A 85 -10.93 9.02 -8.65
C ILE A 85 -11.60 9.81 -9.77
N ILE A 86 -10.83 10.67 -10.44
CA ILE A 86 -11.24 11.37 -11.65
C ILE A 86 -10.19 11.24 -12.74
N LEU A 87 -10.60 11.50 -13.98
CA LEU A 87 -9.70 11.64 -15.11
C LEU A 87 -9.54 13.12 -15.47
N SER A 88 -8.33 13.53 -15.83
CA SER A 88 -8.10 14.86 -16.40
C SER A 88 -8.66 15.00 -17.82
N ASP A 89 -9.07 16.22 -18.17
CA ASP A 89 -9.55 16.58 -19.51
C ASP A 89 -8.43 16.61 -20.57
N ASP A 90 -8.77 17.02 -21.80
CA ASP A 90 -7.84 17.12 -22.92
C ASP A 90 -6.65 18.08 -22.67
N LYS A 91 -6.80 19.02 -21.73
CA LYS A 91 -5.80 20.01 -21.31
C LYS A 91 -5.17 19.66 -19.96
N GLY A 92 -5.42 18.45 -19.45
CA GLY A 92 -4.90 17.98 -18.17
C GLY A 92 -5.54 18.62 -16.95
N LYS A 93 -6.66 19.35 -17.09
CA LYS A 93 -7.38 19.91 -15.95
C LYS A 93 -8.22 18.86 -15.27
N PHE A 94 -8.36 18.98 -13.96
CA PHE A 94 -9.17 18.06 -13.15
C PHE A 94 -9.97 18.83 -12.10
N ARG A 95 -11.11 18.26 -11.72
CA ARG A 95 -12.01 18.84 -10.71
C ARG A 95 -12.69 17.74 -9.90
N PHE A 96 -12.55 17.79 -8.58
CA PHE A 96 -13.43 17.10 -7.64
C PHE A 96 -14.50 18.08 -7.17
N GLU A 97 -15.74 17.62 -7.16
CA GLU A 97 -16.92 18.36 -6.68
C GLU A 97 -17.41 17.73 -5.39
N GLU A 98 -18.14 18.48 -4.58
CA GLU A 98 -18.75 17.96 -3.34
C GLU A 98 -17.74 17.37 -2.37
N VAL A 99 -16.57 18.01 -2.28
CA VAL A 99 -15.52 17.61 -1.34
C VAL A 99 -15.82 18.20 0.04
N PRO A 100 -15.90 17.38 1.11
CA PRO A 100 -16.07 17.86 2.47
C PRO A 100 -14.90 18.72 2.96
N LEU A 101 -15.09 19.37 4.11
CA LEU A 101 -14.00 20.01 4.84
C LEU A 101 -12.98 18.96 5.30
N GLY A 102 -11.69 19.24 5.12
CA GLY A 102 -10.63 18.32 5.48
C GLY A 102 -9.28 18.66 4.89
N THR A 103 -8.30 17.79 5.16
CA THR A 103 -6.97 17.85 4.54
C THR A 103 -6.77 16.59 3.73
N TYR A 104 -6.38 16.78 2.47
CA TYR A 104 -6.32 15.71 1.48
C TYR A 104 -4.94 15.58 0.86
N ARG A 105 -4.73 14.44 0.23
CA ARG A 105 -3.60 14.15 -0.62
C ARG A 105 -4.09 13.76 -2.01
N LEU A 106 -3.35 14.13 -3.05
CA LEU A 106 -3.65 13.74 -4.42
C LEU A 106 -2.49 12.96 -5.00
N ILE A 107 -2.78 11.83 -5.65
CA ILE A 107 -1.79 11.07 -6.42
C ILE A 107 -2.23 11.08 -7.88
N ALA A 108 -1.34 11.51 -8.78
CA ALA A 108 -1.58 11.49 -10.21
C ALA A 108 -0.68 10.48 -10.91
N GLN A 109 -1.30 9.61 -11.70
CA GLN A 109 -0.59 8.67 -12.55
C GLN A 109 -1.38 8.34 -13.82
N LYS A 110 -0.70 7.75 -14.78
CA LYS A 110 -1.27 7.33 -16.06
C LYS A 110 -0.72 5.98 -16.48
N TRP A 111 -1.49 5.22 -17.25
CA TRP A 111 -1.05 3.98 -17.88
C TRP A 111 -0.96 4.16 -19.39
N THR A 112 -0.12 3.37 -20.05
CA THR A 112 -0.25 3.19 -21.49
C THR A 112 -1.50 2.37 -21.80
N GLY A 113 -2.38 2.92 -22.64
CA GLY A 113 -3.66 2.32 -23.01
C GLY A 113 -4.86 3.02 -22.35
N PRO A 114 -6.10 2.55 -22.61
CA PRO A 114 -7.28 3.10 -21.99
C PRO A 114 -7.30 2.82 -20.48
N TYR A 115 -7.79 3.78 -19.69
CA TYR A 115 -8.06 3.57 -18.26
C TYR A 115 -9.19 2.55 -18.09
N LYS A 116 -8.95 1.53 -17.25
CA LYS A 116 -9.91 0.47 -16.96
C LYS A 116 -10.34 0.43 -15.49
N GLY A 117 -9.79 1.31 -14.64
CA GLY A 117 -9.96 1.30 -13.19
C GLY A 117 -8.66 0.94 -12.48
N LEU A 118 -8.27 1.67 -11.43
CA LEU A 118 -6.97 1.61 -10.71
C LEU A 118 -6.37 0.20 -10.52
N PHE A 119 -7.20 -0.79 -10.20
CA PHE A 119 -6.78 -2.16 -9.90
C PHE A 119 -7.08 -3.16 -11.02
N LYS A 120 -7.27 -2.70 -12.26
CA LYS A 120 -7.39 -3.56 -13.45
C LYS A 120 -6.07 -3.63 -14.21
N VAL A 121 -5.94 -4.64 -15.07
CA VAL A 121 -4.78 -4.81 -15.95
C VAL A 121 -4.89 -3.84 -17.12
N HIS A 122 -4.05 -2.82 -17.14
CA HIS A 122 -4.02 -1.81 -18.19
C HIS A 122 -2.98 -2.18 -19.25
N GLY A 123 -1.71 -1.93 -18.92
CA GLY A 123 -0.54 -2.17 -19.76
C GLY A 123 0.73 -2.26 -18.92
N THR A 124 1.87 -2.42 -19.58
CA THR A 124 3.17 -2.61 -18.95
C THR A 124 3.84 -1.31 -18.51
N ILE A 125 3.30 -0.13 -18.84
CA ILE A 125 3.93 1.14 -18.50
C ILE A 125 2.97 1.96 -17.64
N ILE A 126 3.48 2.45 -16.51
CA ILE A 126 2.87 3.53 -15.73
C ILE A 126 3.76 4.77 -15.79
N GLN A 127 3.13 5.93 -15.73
CA GLN A 127 3.79 7.21 -15.64
C GLN A 127 3.32 7.94 -14.39
N LEU A 128 4.27 8.34 -13.56
CA LEU A 128 4.02 9.13 -12.36
C LEU A 128 3.93 10.60 -12.75
N LEU A 129 2.86 11.26 -12.33
CA LEU A 129 2.53 12.63 -12.72
C LEU A 129 2.39 13.56 -11.52
N GLY A 130 2.81 13.10 -10.35
CA GLY A 130 3.02 13.93 -9.17
C GLY A 130 2.10 13.58 -8.02
N VAL A 131 2.43 14.18 -6.88
CA VAL A 131 1.64 14.13 -5.67
C VAL A 131 1.44 15.56 -5.17
N ALA A 132 0.24 15.88 -4.70
CA ALA A 132 0.01 17.08 -3.90
C ALA A 132 -0.34 16.68 -2.47
N GLU A 133 0.48 17.12 -1.53
CA GLU A 133 0.31 16.87 -0.10
C GLU A 133 -0.45 18.03 0.56
N ASN A 134 -1.13 17.75 1.68
CA ASN A 134 -1.75 18.76 2.55
C ASN A 134 -2.72 19.73 1.83
N VAL A 135 -3.54 19.22 0.93
CA VAL A 135 -4.59 19.99 0.24
C VAL A 135 -5.73 20.28 1.22
N VAL A 136 -5.77 21.49 1.77
CA VAL A 136 -6.80 21.93 2.73
C VAL A 136 -8.09 22.39 2.02
N VAL A 137 -9.25 21.96 2.55
CA VAL A 137 -10.59 22.31 2.08
C VAL A 137 -11.45 22.78 3.27
N PRO A 138 -12.18 23.93 3.16
CA PRO A 138 -12.08 24.90 2.09
C PRO A 138 -10.68 25.50 2.05
N ARG A 139 -10.27 25.95 0.86
CA ARG A 139 -9.00 26.67 0.77
C ARG A 139 -9.11 27.99 1.54
N PRO A 140 -8.06 28.40 2.27
CA PRO A 140 -7.97 29.74 2.82
C PRO A 140 -8.23 30.82 1.75
N ALA A 141 -8.89 31.92 2.10
CA ALA A 141 -9.34 32.97 1.17
C ALA A 141 -8.19 33.59 0.33
N ASP A 142 -6.99 33.61 0.88
CA ASP A 142 -5.72 34.01 0.29
C ASP A 142 -5.12 32.99 -0.70
N ASN A 143 -5.61 31.74 -0.71
CA ASN A 143 -5.15 30.64 -1.58
C ASN A 143 -6.04 30.38 -2.81
N TYR A 144 -7.10 31.17 -3.04
CA TYR A 144 -8.10 30.88 -4.10
C TYR A 144 -7.58 31.01 -5.54
N GLN A 145 -6.38 31.56 -5.76
CA GLN A 145 -5.83 31.73 -7.11
C GLN A 145 -4.82 30.65 -7.53
N ALA A 146 -4.24 29.88 -6.61
CA ALA A 146 -3.24 28.87 -6.96
C ALA A 146 -3.94 27.54 -7.30
N GLN A 147 -4.17 27.26 -8.58
CA GLN A 147 -4.57 25.92 -9.02
C GLN A 147 -3.56 24.87 -8.51
N ILE A 148 -4.02 23.68 -8.11
CA ILE A 148 -3.09 22.60 -7.81
C ILE A 148 -2.37 22.24 -9.10
N VAL A 149 -1.05 22.20 -9.06
CA VAL A 149 -0.22 21.82 -10.20
C VAL A 149 0.46 20.50 -9.87
N LEU A 150 0.16 19.46 -10.65
CA LEU A 150 0.80 18.15 -10.55
C LEU A 150 1.82 18.00 -11.68
N ARG A 151 3.03 17.54 -11.35
CA ARG A 151 4.13 17.32 -12.28
C ARG A 151 4.83 16.01 -11.94
N PRO A 152 5.46 15.33 -12.93
CA PRO A 152 6.32 14.18 -12.65
C PRO A 152 7.29 14.49 -11.49
N PRO A 153 7.41 13.59 -10.50
CA PRO A 153 8.29 13.84 -9.35
C PRO A 153 9.78 13.74 -9.69
N GLY A 154 10.12 13.20 -10.85
CA GLY A 154 11.46 13.22 -11.44
C GLY A 154 11.45 12.72 -12.88
N SER A 155 12.62 12.34 -13.40
CA SER A 155 12.80 11.82 -14.76
C SER A 155 13.22 10.35 -14.81
N GLY A 156 13.30 9.66 -13.67
CA GLY A 156 13.79 8.30 -13.61
C GLY A 156 12.89 7.29 -14.31
N ILE A 157 13.51 6.23 -14.85
CA ILE A 157 12.80 5.10 -15.46
C ILE A 157 13.21 3.83 -14.75
N ILE A 158 12.24 3.07 -14.24
CA ILE A 158 12.46 1.82 -13.52
C ILE A 158 11.73 0.70 -14.26
N GLN A 159 12.40 -0.39 -14.56
CA GLN A 159 11.78 -1.60 -15.09
C GLN A 159 11.82 -2.71 -14.03
N PHE A 160 10.63 -3.18 -13.67
CA PHE A 160 10.40 -4.36 -12.84
C PHE A 160 10.03 -5.55 -13.72
N ASP A 161 10.69 -6.67 -13.48
CA ASP A 161 10.38 -7.98 -14.05
C ASP A 161 10.43 -8.99 -12.90
N GLN A 162 9.27 -9.32 -12.31
CA GLN A 162 9.20 -10.12 -11.09
C GLN A 162 9.08 -11.63 -11.35
N ASP A 163 9.24 -12.06 -12.61
CA ASP A 163 9.09 -13.47 -13.05
C ASP A 163 7.81 -14.16 -12.55
N VAL A 164 6.74 -13.39 -12.36
CA VAL A 164 5.43 -13.93 -11.98
C VAL A 164 4.61 -14.10 -13.25
N GLY A 165 4.29 -15.35 -13.60
CA GLY A 165 3.55 -15.69 -14.82
C GLY A 165 2.07 -15.23 -14.85
N ASN A 166 1.59 -14.56 -13.80
CA ASN A 166 0.20 -14.08 -13.71
C ASN A 166 0.07 -12.60 -14.10
N ASN A 167 -1.14 -12.19 -14.49
CA ASN A 167 -1.47 -10.79 -14.78
C ASN A 167 -1.98 -10.03 -13.56
N GLU A 168 -1.82 -10.60 -12.37
CA GLU A 168 -2.57 -10.20 -11.17
C GLU A 168 -1.67 -9.62 -10.08
N THR A 169 -0.36 -9.60 -10.29
CA THR A 169 0.58 -9.07 -9.30
C THR A 169 0.38 -7.56 -9.14
N PHE A 170 0.05 -7.13 -7.93
CA PHE A 170 -0.01 -5.72 -7.58
C PHE A 170 1.39 -5.22 -7.21
N MET A 171 1.71 -4.02 -7.68
CA MET A 171 2.87 -3.24 -7.28
C MET A 171 2.39 -1.94 -6.65
N PHE A 172 2.89 -1.65 -5.45
CA PHE A 172 2.76 -0.36 -4.78
C PHE A 172 4.13 0.28 -4.72
N LEU A 173 4.25 1.54 -5.13
CA LEU A 173 5.52 2.25 -5.18
C LEU A 173 5.49 3.42 -4.19
N SER A 174 6.46 3.48 -3.28
CA SER A 174 6.57 4.51 -2.26
C SER A 174 7.94 5.15 -2.23
N THR A 175 8.03 6.34 -1.65
CA THR A 175 9.30 7.00 -1.32
C THR A 175 9.78 6.70 0.10
N SER A 176 9.04 5.89 0.85
CA SER A 176 9.43 5.33 2.14
C SER A 176 9.51 3.80 2.07
N PRO A 177 10.40 3.15 2.84
CA PRO A 177 10.42 1.70 2.94
C PRO A 177 9.16 1.16 3.63
N PRO A 178 8.78 -0.11 3.38
CA PRO A 178 7.85 -0.82 4.23
C PRO A 178 8.37 -0.85 5.68
N GLU A 179 7.45 -0.80 6.64
CA GLU A 179 7.82 -0.80 8.06
C GLU A 179 8.21 -2.18 8.58
N PHE A 180 7.67 -3.25 8.00
CA PHE A 180 7.91 -4.63 8.45
C PHE A 180 8.26 -5.58 7.30
N ASP A 181 8.64 -6.81 7.64
CA ASP A 181 8.94 -7.86 6.65
C ASP A 181 7.68 -8.23 5.84
N PRO A 182 7.81 -8.44 4.51
CA PRO A 182 6.68 -8.75 3.63
C PRO A 182 5.92 -10.03 4.00
N ILE A 183 6.46 -10.91 4.85
CA ILE A 183 5.70 -12.06 5.37
C ILE A 183 4.40 -11.66 6.07
N LEU A 184 4.32 -10.42 6.58
CA LEU A 184 3.11 -9.87 7.19
C LEU A 184 2.08 -9.37 6.17
N GLY A 185 2.28 -9.58 4.87
CA GLY A 185 1.34 -9.18 3.83
C GLY A 185 1.25 -7.67 3.67
N LEU A 186 0.08 -7.15 3.27
CA LEU A 186 -0.12 -5.71 3.02
C LEU A 186 0.13 -4.85 4.28
N GLN A 187 0.00 -5.43 5.47
CA GLN A 187 0.27 -4.77 6.75
C GLN A 187 1.75 -4.41 6.91
N ALA A 188 2.64 -5.11 6.20
CA ALA A 188 4.07 -4.83 6.21
C ALA A 188 4.42 -3.43 5.69
N MET A 189 3.56 -2.83 4.84
CA MET A 189 3.77 -1.47 4.33
C MET A 189 3.86 -0.45 5.48
N GLY A 190 2.95 -0.51 6.45
CA GLY A 190 2.88 0.47 7.54
C GLY A 190 2.49 1.89 7.10
N PRO A 191 2.24 2.81 8.04
CA PRO A 191 1.76 4.17 7.74
C PRO A 191 2.75 4.99 6.91
N ALA A 192 4.05 4.89 7.21
CA ALA A 192 5.07 5.69 6.54
C ALA A 192 5.17 5.37 5.04
N PHE A 193 5.03 4.10 4.66
CA PHE A 193 4.97 3.68 3.26
C PHE A 193 3.73 4.22 2.56
N LEU A 194 2.55 4.05 3.18
CA LEU A 194 1.26 4.43 2.58
C LEU A 194 1.14 5.95 2.39
N GLN A 195 1.54 6.74 3.39
CA GLN A 195 1.60 8.20 3.31
C GLN A 195 2.53 8.70 2.19
N ARG A 196 3.49 7.88 1.75
CA ARG A 196 4.50 8.21 0.75
C ARG A 196 4.32 7.45 -0.56
N LEU A 197 3.17 6.82 -0.76
CA LEU A 197 2.80 6.12 -1.99
C LEU A 197 2.77 7.09 -3.17
N ILE A 198 3.50 6.80 -4.24
CA ILE A 198 3.59 7.66 -5.44
C ILE A 198 2.98 7.02 -6.68
N GLY A 199 2.69 5.72 -6.64
CA GLY A 199 1.99 5.05 -7.74
C GLY A 199 1.66 3.59 -7.44
N VAL A 200 0.75 3.04 -8.22
CA VAL A 200 0.33 1.63 -8.15
C VAL A 200 0.18 1.03 -9.54
N ASN A 201 0.34 -0.28 -9.66
CA ASN A 201 -0.02 -1.00 -10.87
C ASN A 201 -0.52 -2.42 -10.56
N ARG A 202 -1.40 -2.94 -11.42
CA ARG A 202 -1.63 -4.39 -11.54
C ARG A 202 -0.86 -4.86 -12.76
N MET A 203 0.24 -5.55 -12.51
CA MET A 203 1.31 -5.85 -13.46
C MET A 203 0.90 -6.99 -14.41
N PRO A 204 0.84 -6.75 -15.73
CA PRO A 204 0.71 -7.84 -16.69
C PRO A 204 1.98 -8.70 -16.68
N LEU A 205 1.82 -10.01 -16.49
CA LEU A 205 2.91 -11.00 -16.42
C LEU A 205 4.05 -10.59 -15.46
N GLY A 206 3.71 -9.98 -14.32
CA GLY A 206 4.69 -9.51 -13.35
C GLY A 206 5.66 -8.43 -13.86
N LYS A 207 5.34 -7.75 -14.98
CA LYS A 207 6.21 -6.77 -15.64
C LYS A 207 5.60 -5.37 -15.57
N THR A 208 6.42 -4.37 -15.25
CA THR A 208 6.03 -2.96 -15.31
C THR A 208 7.24 -2.05 -15.52
N ILE A 209 7.08 -1.02 -16.33
CA ILE A 209 7.99 0.11 -16.46
C ILE A 209 7.32 1.31 -15.79
N VAL A 210 8.03 1.94 -14.87
CA VAL A 210 7.63 3.18 -14.21
C VAL A 210 8.43 4.33 -14.83
N VAL A 211 7.73 5.34 -15.32
CA VAL A 211 8.32 6.56 -15.88
C VAL A 211 8.05 7.74 -14.96
N GLY A 212 9.04 8.60 -14.78
CA GLY A 212 8.94 9.79 -13.94
C GLY A 212 9.22 9.53 -12.47
N ALA A 213 10.04 8.52 -12.16
CA ALA A 213 10.47 8.24 -10.79
C ALA A 213 11.31 9.41 -10.22
N PRO A 214 11.22 9.70 -8.91
CA PRO A 214 11.93 10.82 -8.29
C PRO A 214 13.44 10.58 -8.19
N ASP A 215 14.19 11.66 -7.98
CA ASP A 215 15.65 11.64 -7.76
C ASP A 215 16.03 11.26 -6.31
N GLN A 216 15.36 10.24 -5.77
CA GLN A 216 15.66 9.62 -4.48
C GLN A 216 15.37 8.11 -4.54
N PRO A 217 15.80 7.30 -3.56
CA PRO A 217 15.41 5.90 -3.48
C PRO A 217 13.89 5.73 -3.45
N VAL A 218 13.40 4.67 -4.08
CA VAL A 218 11.99 4.27 -4.03
C VAL A 218 11.87 2.82 -3.66
N TYR A 219 10.75 2.45 -3.06
CA TYR A 219 10.50 1.11 -2.56
C TYR A 219 9.27 0.56 -3.25
N ALA A 220 9.42 -0.59 -3.90
CA ALA A 220 8.28 -1.31 -4.44
C ALA A 220 7.87 -2.43 -3.47
N PHE A 221 6.58 -2.54 -3.24
CA PHE A 221 5.94 -3.63 -2.51
C PHE A 221 5.08 -4.41 -3.51
N PHE A 222 5.31 -5.71 -3.60
CA PHE A 222 4.59 -6.59 -4.51
C PHE A 222 3.65 -7.52 -3.73
N PHE A 223 2.47 -7.71 -4.29
CA PHE A 223 1.49 -8.68 -3.83
C PHE A 223 1.03 -9.51 -5.02
N ALA A 224 1.38 -10.79 -5.02
CA ALA A 224 0.94 -11.74 -6.03
C ALA A 224 -0.25 -12.54 -5.48
N PRO A 225 -1.49 -12.25 -5.93
CA PRO A 225 -2.68 -12.95 -5.45
C PRO A 225 -2.68 -14.40 -5.97
N ASP A 226 -2.83 -15.34 -5.06
CA ASP A 226 -3.02 -16.77 -5.30
C ASP A 226 -3.74 -17.38 -4.09
N ASN A 227 -4.01 -18.68 -4.09
CA ASN A 227 -4.51 -19.45 -2.96
C ASN A 227 -3.60 -19.34 -1.72
N ILE A 228 -2.29 -19.17 -1.95
CA ILE A 228 -1.32 -18.76 -0.93
C ILE A 228 -0.64 -17.51 -1.50
N PRO A 229 -1.05 -16.31 -1.09
CA PRO A 229 -0.42 -15.07 -1.49
C PRO A 229 1.11 -15.07 -1.33
N GLY A 230 1.77 -14.47 -2.31
CA GLY A 230 3.17 -14.10 -2.21
C GLY A 230 3.33 -12.61 -1.98
N TYR A 231 4.35 -12.24 -1.20
CA TYR A 231 4.74 -10.84 -1.00
C TYR A 231 6.24 -10.64 -1.19
N ALA A 232 6.62 -9.52 -1.81
CA ALA A 232 8.01 -9.16 -1.97
C ALA A 232 8.18 -7.65 -1.78
N THR A 233 9.39 -7.23 -1.44
CA THR A 233 9.75 -5.82 -1.46
C THR A 233 11.15 -5.64 -2.00
N VAL A 234 11.36 -4.51 -2.69
CA VAL A 234 12.64 -4.13 -3.25
C VAL A 234 12.89 -2.65 -3.02
N GLU A 235 14.10 -2.32 -2.57
CA GLU A 235 14.62 -0.97 -2.64
C GLU A 235 15.24 -0.75 -4.03
N VAL A 236 14.77 0.28 -4.71
CA VAL A 236 15.34 0.74 -5.98
C VAL A 236 16.17 1.97 -5.68
N PRO A 237 17.50 1.93 -5.95
CA PRO A 237 18.35 3.09 -5.76
C PRO A 237 17.92 4.22 -6.70
N THR A 238 18.41 5.43 -6.42
CA THR A 238 18.01 6.62 -7.16
C THR A 238 18.20 6.49 -8.67
N ALA A 239 17.12 6.70 -9.43
CA ALA A 239 17.13 6.66 -10.89
C ALA A 239 17.30 8.08 -11.50
N LYS A 240 18.40 8.79 -11.18
CA LYS A 240 18.59 10.20 -11.61
C LYS A 240 18.51 10.38 -13.13
N THR A 241 19.14 9.49 -13.88
CA THR A 241 19.11 9.50 -15.35
C THR A 241 19.26 8.09 -15.89
N GLY A 242 18.32 7.64 -16.72
CA GLY A 242 18.38 6.36 -17.40
C GLY A 242 17.47 5.27 -16.82
N LEU A 243 17.60 4.07 -17.38
CA LEU A 243 16.79 2.91 -17.03
C LEU A 243 17.47 2.10 -15.93
N VAL A 244 16.81 1.97 -14.78
CA VAL A 244 17.16 1.01 -13.74
C VAL A 244 16.38 -0.28 -13.98
N ARG A 245 17.08 -1.41 -14.16
CA ARG A 245 16.46 -2.74 -14.24
C ARG A 245 16.52 -3.38 -12.86
N VAL A 246 15.36 -3.69 -12.32
CA VAL A 246 15.23 -4.37 -11.03
C VAL A 246 15.11 -5.87 -11.30
N PRO A 247 16.02 -6.70 -10.77
CA PRO A 247 15.91 -8.14 -10.92
C PRO A 247 14.63 -8.67 -10.22
N PRO A 248 14.17 -9.88 -10.58
CA PRO A 248 13.09 -10.53 -9.84
C PRO A 248 13.47 -10.70 -8.37
N GLU A 249 12.60 -10.26 -7.46
CA GLU A 249 12.77 -10.54 -6.04
C GLU A 249 11.99 -11.81 -5.65
N PRO A 250 12.58 -12.72 -4.86
CA PRO A 250 11.89 -13.92 -4.44
C PRO A 250 10.77 -13.56 -3.46
N PHE A 251 9.54 -13.95 -3.81
CA PHE A 251 8.36 -13.71 -2.99
C PHE A 251 8.41 -14.57 -1.72
N VAL A 252 8.15 -13.96 -0.57
CA VAL A 252 7.81 -14.69 0.64
C VAL A 252 6.44 -15.33 0.43
N ALA A 253 6.43 -16.65 0.26
CA ALA A 253 5.25 -17.41 -0.09
C ALA A 253 5.39 -18.88 0.34
N GLY A 254 4.26 -19.58 0.43
CA GLY A 254 4.21 -21.02 0.67
C GLY A 254 4.48 -21.89 -0.56
N TRP A 255 4.73 -21.30 -1.74
CA TRP A 255 4.99 -22.02 -2.99
C TRP A 255 6.32 -22.80 -2.95
N SER A 256 6.56 -23.62 -3.97
CA SER A 256 7.80 -24.42 -4.06
C SER A 256 9.05 -23.54 -4.22
N ASP A 257 8.93 -22.43 -4.93
CA ASP A 257 9.97 -21.46 -5.27
C ASP A 257 9.93 -20.18 -4.39
N GLY A 258 8.97 -20.09 -3.46
CA GLY A 258 8.87 -18.97 -2.52
C GLY A 258 10.04 -18.93 -1.52
N ARG A 259 10.44 -17.72 -1.13
CA ARG A 259 11.38 -17.45 -0.03
C ARG A 259 10.75 -17.88 1.29
N LYS A 260 11.39 -18.84 1.96
CA LYS A 260 10.96 -19.34 3.30
C LYS A 260 11.95 -19.02 4.41
N THR A 261 13.10 -18.46 4.04
CA THR A 261 14.15 -18.07 4.97
C THR A 261 13.91 -16.63 5.44
N PRO A 262 13.91 -16.39 6.77
CA PRO A 262 13.84 -15.02 7.30
C PRO A 262 15.09 -14.21 6.93
N PRO A 263 14.99 -12.87 6.88
CA PRO A 263 16.16 -11.99 6.82
C PRO A 263 17.01 -12.09 8.11
N PRO A 264 18.31 -11.71 8.07
CA PRO A 264 19.24 -11.91 9.19
C PRO A 264 18.78 -11.37 10.54
N ASN A 265 18.14 -10.20 10.57
CA ASN A 265 17.62 -9.60 11.79
C ASN A 265 16.51 -10.45 12.44
N LEU A 266 15.65 -11.09 11.64
CA LEU A 266 14.60 -11.98 12.14
C LEU A 266 15.16 -13.36 12.53
N VAL A 267 16.26 -13.80 11.89
CA VAL A 267 17.00 -14.99 12.34
C VAL A 267 17.59 -14.74 13.73
N GLU A 268 18.30 -13.63 13.93
CA GLU A 268 18.89 -13.28 15.24
C GLU A 268 17.81 -13.17 16.32
N LEU A 269 16.68 -12.51 16.02
CA LEU A 269 15.57 -12.43 16.95
C LEU A 269 15.01 -13.83 17.28
N GLY A 270 14.80 -14.68 16.27
CA GLY A 270 14.31 -16.04 16.46
C GLY A 270 15.24 -16.88 17.35
N GLU A 271 16.54 -16.82 17.12
CA GLU A 271 17.56 -17.50 17.92
C GLU A 271 17.60 -16.99 19.36
N PHE A 272 17.49 -15.66 19.55
CA PHE A 272 17.40 -15.06 20.88
C PHE A 272 16.17 -15.56 21.65
N LEU A 273 15.01 -15.60 21.01
CA LEU A 273 13.77 -16.08 21.61
C LEU A 273 13.89 -17.56 22.01
N ASP A 274 14.49 -18.40 21.16
CA ASP A 274 14.68 -19.83 21.44
C ASP A 274 15.66 -20.05 22.59
N GLY A 275 16.77 -19.29 22.64
CA GLY A 275 17.74 -19.34 23.74
C GLY A 275 17.17 -18.99 25.11
N HIS A 276 16.08 -18.21 25.13
CA HIS A 276 15.36 -17.81 26.35
C HIS A 276 14.06 -18.58 26.59
N ALA A 277 13.78 -19.63 25.80
CA ALA A 277 12.53 -20.39 25.83
C ALA A 277 11.26 -19.51 25.71
N LEU A 278 11.36 -18.41 24.96
CA LEU A 278 10.24 -17.50 24.70
C LEU A 278 9.53 -17.89 23.41
N SER A 279 8.23 -18.15 23.50
CA SER A 279 7.41 -18.38 22.31
C SER A 279 6.82 -17.07 21.80
N PRO A 280 6.96 -16.74 20.49
CA PRO A 280 6.24 -15.63 19.88
C PRO A 280 4.73 -15.63 20.18
N ARG A 281 4.09 -16.80 20.13
CA ARG A 281 2.67 -16.93 20.45
C ARG A 281 2.34 -16.60 21.90
N GLN A 282 3.22 -16.96 22.84
CA GLN A 282 3.02 -16.64 24.25
C GLN A 282 3.25 -15.15 24.50
N LEU A 283 4.31 -14.57 23.92
CA LEU A 283 4.61 -13.13 24.03
C LEU A 283 3.48 -12.25 23.45
N LEU A 284 2.83 -12.74 22.40
CA LEU A 284 1.77 -12.02 21.69
C LEU A 284 0.36 -12.49 22.07
N ASP A 285 0.20 -13.34 23.08
CA ASP A 285 -1.08 -13.96 23.48
C ASP A 285 -1.89 -14.53 22.28
N ILE A 286 -1.21 -15.11 21.30
CA ILE A 286 -1.86 -15.70 20.12
C ILE A 286 -2.42 -17.06 20.52
N PRO A 287 -3.75 -17.26 20.49
CA PRO A 287 -4.33 -18.52 20.89
C PRO A 287 -3.90 -19.67 19.96
N LYS A 288 -3.87 -20.89 20.50
CA LYS A 288 -3.72 -22.10 19.68
C LYS A 288 -5.04 -22.35 18.95
N LEU A 289 -4.98 -22.57 17.64
CA LEU A 289 -6.16 -22.87 16.83
C LEU A 289 -6.92 -24.12 17.31
N SER A 290 -6.24 -25.07 17.97
CA SER A 290 -6.89 -26.25 18.57
C SER A 290 -7.82 -25.92 19.74
N ASN A 291 -7.65 -24.75 20.37
CA ASN A 291 -8.26 -24.41 21.66
C ASN A 291 -9.09 -23.12 21.63
N ALA A 292 -9.13 -22.42 20.49
CA ALA A 292 -9.86 -21.17 20.34
C ALA A 292 -10.82 -21.25 19.15
N THR A 293 -11.93 -20.52 19.26
CA THR A 293 -12.81 -20.30 18.11
C THR A 293 -12.07 -19.49 17.06
N SER A 294 -12.41 -19.67 15.78
CA SER A 294 -11.85 -18.84 14.70
C SER A 294 -12.03 -17.35 14.99
N GLU A 295 -13.18 -16.97 15.57
CA GLU A 295 -13.48 -15.59 15.95
C GLU A 295 -12.50 -15.01 17.01
N ALA A 296 -12.14 -15.78 18.03
CA ALA A 296 -11.21 -15.32 19.06
C ALA A 296 -9.79 -15.14 18.50
N TYR A 297 -9.37 -16.05 17.63
CA TYR A 297 -8.10 -15.92 16.90
C TYR A 297 -8.13 -14.68 16.00
N ASP A 298 -9.19 -14.50 15.22
CA ASP A 298 -9.36 -13.36 14.31
C ASP A 298 -9.32 -12.05 15.07
N LYS A 299 -10.08 -11.93 16.17
CA LYS A 299 -10.07 -10.73 17.01
C LYS A 299 -8.65 -10.41 17.49
N ARG A 300 -7.92 -11.42 17.98
CA ARG A 300 -6.54 -11.21 18.46
C ARG A 300 -5.60 -10.77 17.34
N MET A 301 -5.69 -11.40 16.17
CA MET A 301 -4.88 -10.99 15.02
C MET A 301 -5.17 -9.55 14.63
N LYS A 302 -6.45 -9.11 14.67
CA LYS A 302 -6.81 -7.72 14.39
C LYS A 302 -6.18 -6.74 15.40
N GLU A 303 -6.21 -7.08 16.68
CA GLU A 303 -5.56 -6.28 17.73
C GLU A 303 -4.04 -6.20 17.56
N LEU A 304 -3.39 -7.30 17.17
CA LEU A 304 -1.95 -7.31 16.93
C LEU A 304 -1.56 -6.48 15.71
N MET A 305 -2.37 -6.52 14.65
CA MET A 305 -2.12 -5.73 13.43
C MET A 305 -2.21 -4.22 13.68
N SER A 306 -2.97 -3.75 14.67
CA SER A 306 -2.95 -2.33 15.06
C SER A 306 -1.79 -1.95 15.99
N GLN A 307 -1.02 -2.92 16.45
CA GLN A 307 0.07 -2.75 17.42
C GLN A 307 1.43 -3.16 16.86
N LEU A 308 1.58 -3.37 15.55
CA LEU A 308 2.83 -3.89 14.97
C LEU A 308 4.07 -3.05 15.37
N SER A 309 3.93 -1.72 15.43
CA SER A 309 5.00 -0.79 15.82
C SER A 309 5.22 -0.68 17.33
N LYS A 310 4.42 -1.37 18.16
CA LYS A 310 4.58 -1.37 19.62
C LYS A 310 5.79 -2.21 19.99
N LYS A 311 6.61 -1.70 20.91
CA LYS A 311 7.73 -2.45 21.49
C LYS A 311 7.26 -3.36 22.62
N ILE A 312 7.82 -4.56 22.65
CA ILE A 312 7.73 -5.52 23.75
C ILE A 312 9.13 -5.63 24.37
N GLU A 313 9.19 -5.46 25.69
CA GLU A 313 10.40 -5.69 26.47
C GLU A 313 10.71 -7.19 26.53
N LEU A 314 11.97 -7.52 26.29
CA LEU A 314 12.53 -8.86 26.32
C LEU A 314 13.56 -8.97 27.45
N PRO A 315 14.01 -10.18 27.83
CA PRO A 315 15.11 -10.35 28.77
C PRO A 315 16.36 -9.59 28.36
N GLU A 316 17.26 -9.41 29.33
CA GLU A 316 18.56 -8.74 29.13
C GLU A 316 18.46 -7.28 28.66
N GLY A 317 17.31 -6.64 28.90
CA GLY A 317 17.06 -5.24 28.51
C GLY A 317 16.92 -5.05 27.00
N ARG A 318 16.69 -6.13 26.24
CA ARG A 318 16.37 -6.04 24.81
C ARG A 318 14.90 -5.67 24.63
N SER A 319 14.55 -5.16 23.46
CA SER A 319 13.16 -4.95 23.05
C SER A 319 13.01 -5.33 21.59
N ALA A 320 11.83 -5.82 21.20
CA ALA A 320 11.49 -6.07 19.80
C ALA A 320 10.11 -5.50 19.48
N LEU A 321 9.85 -5.22 18.20
CA LEU A 321 8.53 -4.80 17.76
C LEU A 321 7.58 -6.00 17.73
N VAL A 322 6.29 -5.77 17.99
CA VAL A 322 5.24 -6.78 17.81
C VAL A 322 5.29 -7.35 16.39
N GLY A 323 5.51 -6.50 15.38
CA GLY A 323 5.63 -6.92 13.98
C GLY A 323 6.79 -7.89 13.74
N ASP A 324 7.95 -7.65 14.34
CA ASP A 324 9.11 -8.53 14.19
C ASP A 324 8.88 -9.90 14.86
N ILE A 325 8.34 -9.90 16.08
CA ILE A 325 7.99 -11.14 16.81
C ILE A 325 6.94 -11.93 16.01
N LEU A 326 5.95 -11.22 15.47
CA LEU A 326 4.91 -11.85 14.64
C LEU A 326 5.51 -12.43 13.37
N ALA A 327 6.40 -11.70 12.67
CA ALA A 327 7.08 -12.17 11.47
C ALA A 327 7.88 -13.46 11.75
N VAL A 328 8.57 -13.55 12.89
CA VAL A 328 9.24 -14.79 13.33
C VAL A 328 8.25 -15.96 13.45
N GLU A 329 7.07 -15.76 14.07
CA GLU A 329 6.03 -16.80 14.14
C GLU A 329 5.59 -17.25 12.74
N TRP A 330 5.37 -16.32 11.82
CA TRP A 330 4.96 -16.66 10.47
C TRP A 330 6.03 -17.43 9.70
N TYR A 331 7.31 -17.07 9.83
CA TYR A 331 8.39 -17.83 9.20
C TYR A 331 8.53 -19.24 9.80
N ARG A 332 8.34 -19.39 11.12
CA ARG A 332 8.31 -20.71 11.77
C ARG A 332 7.16 -21.56 11.24
N TRP A 333 5.98 -20.98 11.13
CA TRP A 333 4.81 -21.65 10.57
C TRP A 333 5.02 -22.05 9.11
N LEU A 334 5.61 -21.15 8.29
CA LEU A 334 5.89 -21.39 6.88
C LEU A 334 6.86 -22.56 6.68
N ASN A 335 7.87 -22.67 7.56
CA ASN A 335 8.85 -23.76 7.53
C ASN A 335 8.33 -25.06 8.18
N GLY A 336 7.38 -24.96 9.12
CA GLY A 336 6.78 -26.09 9.83
C GLY A 336 5.66 -26.81 9.06
N ARG A 337 5.21 -26.28 7.91
CA ARG A 337 4.20 -26.87 7.00
C ARG A 337 4.70 -28.11 6.22
N ARG A 338 5.59 -28.92 6.80
CA ARG A 338 6.03 -30.19 6.18
C ARG A 338 5.09 -31.33 6.48
#